data_AF-A0A453CXP5-F1
#
_entry.id   AF-A0A453CXP5-F1
#
_cell.length_a   1.000
_cell.length_b   1.000
_cell.length_c   1.000
_cell.angle_alpha   90.00
_cell.angle_beta   90.00
_cell.angle_gamma   90.00
#
_symmetry.space_group_name_H-M   'P 1'
#
loop_
_entity.id
_entity.type
_entity.pdbx_description
1 polymer ?
#
loop_
_entity_poly.entity_id
_entity_poly.type
_entity_poly.pdbx_seq_one_letter_code
_entity_poly.pdbx_strand_id
1 'polypeptide(L)'
;MGLLYYLHTDQTLGIKVKRSDLIGLMMRRNELASEILKASFSQSFPAMLQSPSSCTGCRHLTSCTIYHKVHGGNTATSGLGDLFDNLVNHLSVAHHNFLKHWDRLIDLEARTSQVKKKEILLPLHYNSGSKSSAPSFYVLDMKNEHSVDSSGKSKRYIYNFVREKMQPEAAGHSEPQAESLDFNLKSGDCVVLSTQSGRIAVANGSIRDISRSHITVLPD
;
A
#
# COMPACT_ATOMS: atom_id res chain seq x y z
N MET A 1 -23.58 -9.58 9.04
CA MET A 1 -24.39 -8.34 9.08
C MET A 1 -23.44 -7.23 9.49
N GLY A 2 -23.40 -6.12 8.75
CA GLY A 2 -22.57 -4.97 9.09
C GLY A 2 -23.38 -3.93 9.83
N LEU A 3 -22.72 -3.04 10.57
CA LEU A 3 -23.36 -1.92 11.25
C LEU A 3 -22.80 -0.62 10.68
N LEU A 4 -23.68 0.35 10.45
CA LEU A 4 -23.32 1.70 10.05
C LEU A 4 -23.83 2.67 11.12
N TYR A 5 -22.89 3.31 11.83
CA TYR A 5 -23.20 4.24 12.91
C TYR A 5 -22.90 5.68 12.47
N TYR A 6 -23.93 6.53 12.46
CA TYR A 6 -23.83 7.93 12.10
C TYR A 6 -23.59 8.79 13.35
N LEU A 7 -22.34 9.20 13.57
CA LEU A 7 -21.94 9.98 14.74
C LEU A 7 -22.73 11.30 14.90
N HIS A 8 -23.07 11.96 13.80
CA HIS A 8 -23.76 13.26 13.84
C HIS A 8 -25.24 13.16 14.27
N THR A 9 -25.87 12.00 14.11
CA THR A 9 -27.28 11.76 14.45
C THR A 9 -27.48 10.70 15.52
N ASP A 10 -26.40 10.08 16.01
CA ASP A 10 -26.43 8.96 16.95
C ASP A 10 -27.28 7.77 16.46
N GLN A 11 -27.37 7.57 15.14
CA GLN A 11 -28.18 6.51 14.53
C GLN A 11 -27.34 5.31 14.11
N THR A 12 -27.76 4.10 14.50
CA THR A 12 -27.16 2.84 14.04
C THR A 12 -28.10 2.12 13.07
N LEU A 13 -27.61 1.85 11.86
CA LEU A 13 -28.32 1.07 10.84
C LEU A 13 -27.66 -0.30 10.65
N GLY A 14 -28.47 -1.36 10.68
CA GLY A 14 -28.04 -2.70 10.32
C GLY A 14 -28.02 -2.89 8.80
N ILE A 15 -26.86 -3.20 8.23
CA ILE A 15 -26.69 -3.44 6.79
C ILE A 15 -26.60 -4.95 6.53
N LYS A 16 -27.59 -5.49 5.83
CA LYS A 16 -27.60 -6.87 5.35
C LYS A 16 -27.09 -6.93 3.92
N VAL A 17 -25.95 -7.57 3.73
CA VAL A 17 -25.34 -7.78 2.42
C VAL A 17 -26.10 -8.85 1.64
N LYS A 18 -26.55 -8.54 0.43
CA LYS A 18 -27.12 -9.52 -0.50
C LYS A 18 -26.04 -10.03 -1.45
N ARG A 19 -26.26 -11.23 -2.03
CA ARG A 19 -25.36 -11.81 -3.03
C ARG A 19 -25.18 -10.90 -4.25
N SER A 20 -26.26 -10.23 -4.69
CA SER A 20 -26.22 -9.25 -5.79
C SER A 20 -25.27 -8.09 -5.51
N ASP A 21 -25.24 -7.61 -4.26
CA ASP A 21 -24.40 -6.47 -3.85
C ASP A 21 -22.93 -6.86 -3.91
N LEU A 22 -22.59 -8.07 -3.42
CA LEU A 22 -21.24 -8.61 -3.52
C LEU A 22 -20.78 -8.76 -4.97
N ILE A 23 -21.64 -9.33 -5.82
CA ILE A 23 -21.31 -9.50 -7.24
C ILE A 23 -21.06 -8.14 -7.90
N GLY A 24 -21.96 -7.17 -7.70
CA GLY A 24 -21.81 -5.82 -8.24
C GLY A 24 -20.53 -5.14 -7.76
N LEU A 25 -20.21 -5.23 -6.46
CA LEU A 25 -18.98 -4.67 -5.89
C LEU A 25 -17.72 -5.36 -6.45
N MET A 26 -17.73 -6.69 -6.60
CA MET A 26 -16.60 -7.41 -7.17
C MET A 26 -16.38 -7.05 -8.65
N MET A 27 -17.46 -6.89 -9.42
CA MET A 27 -17.37 -6.42 -10.81
C MET A 27 -16.76 -5.02 -10.88
N ARG A 28 -17.29 -4.05 -10.10
CA ARG A 28 -16.75 -2.69 -10.04
C ARG A 28 -15.29 -2.64 -9.59
N ARG A 29 -14.91 -3.49 -8.62
CA ARG A 29 -13.52 -3.62 -8.18
C ARG A 29 -12.62 -4.10 -9.32
N ASN A 30 -13.07 -5.09 -10.09
CA ASN A 30 -12.29 -5.65 -11.19
C ASN A 30 -12.17 -4.67 -12.36
N GLU A 31 -13.24 -3.93 -12.68
CA GLU A 31 -13.21 -2.81 -13.64
C GLU A 31 -12.16 -1.77 -13.22
N LEU A 32 -12.22 -1.30 -11.97
CA LEU A 32 -11.25 -0.33 -11.45
C LEU A 32 -9.81 -0.88 -11.49
N ALA A 33 -9.61 -2.14 -11.09
CA ALA A 33 -8.29 -2.76 -11.13
C ALA A 33 -7.75 -2.85 -12.56
N SER A 34 -8.60 -3.15 -13.55
CA SER A 34 -8.22 -3.16 -14.96
C SER A 34 -7.79 -1.77 -15.42
N GLU A 35 -8.53 -0.72 -15.07
CA GLU A 35 -8.18 0.67 -15.43
C GLU A 35 -6.90 1.14 -14.74
N ILE A 36 -6.68 0.79 -13.47
CA ILE A 36 -5.41 1.08 -12.77
C ILE A 36 -4.24 0.39 -13.46
N LEU A 37 -4.39 -0.88 -13.86
CA LEU A 37 -3.36 -1.60 -14.59
C LEU A 37 -3.08 -0.95 -15.94
N LYS A 38 -4.11 -0.61 -16.71
CA LYS A 38 -3.94 0.11 -17.99
C LYS A 38 -3.20 1.42 -17.78
N ALA A 39 -3.65 2.25 -16.83
CA ALA A 39 -3.03 3.52 -16.49
C ALA A 39 -1.54 3.35 -16.12
N SER A 40 -1.19 2.30 -15.39
CA SER A 40 0.21 2.03 -15.01
C SER A 40 1.16 1.72 -16.18
N PHE A 41 0.61 1.31 -17.33
CA PHE A 41 1.40 1.02 -18.54
C PHE A 41 1.32 2.14 -19.58
N SER A 42 0.12 2.67 -19.83
CA SER A 42 -0.13 3.63 -20.91
C SER A 42 -0.35 5.07 -20.45
N GLN A 43 -0.38 5.33 -19.14
CA GLN A 43 -0.76 6.62 -18.55
C GLN A 43 -2.10 7.14 -19.07
N SER A 44 -2.98 6.21 -19.44
CA SER A 44 -4.32 6.50 -19.90
C SER A 44 -5.30 6.34 -18.74
N PHE A 45 -6.02 7.41 -18.44
CA PHE A 45 -7.12 7.38 -17.49
C PHE A 45 -8.42 6.95 -18.17
N PRO A 46 -9.41 6.47 -17.40
CA PRO A 46 -10.76 6.29 -17.90
C PRO A 46 -11.33 7.57 -18.49
N ALA A 47 -12.28 7.44 -19.42
CA ALA A 47 -13.01 8.59 -19.93
C ALA A 47 -13.71 9.35 -18.79
N MET A 48 -13.80 10.68 -18.93
CA MET A 48 -14.57 11.49 -18.01
C MET A 48 -16.03 11.03 -17.98
N LEU A 49 -16.68 11.13 -16.81
CA LEU A 49 -18.05 10.68 -16.62
C LEU A 49 -19.09 11.47 -17.45
N GLN A 50 -18.72 12.68 -17.92
CA GLN A 50 -19.60 13.57 -18.69
C GLN A 50 -20.93 13.89 -17.97
N SER A 51 -20.89 13.92 -16.63
CA SER A 51 -22.02 14.24 -15.77
C SER A 51 -21.69 15.49 -14.95
N PRO A 52 -22.19 16.68 -15.34
CA PRO A 52 -21.92 17.93 -14.62
C PRO A 52 -22.29 17.86 -13.13
N SER A 53 -23.41 17.23 -12.78
CA SER A 53 -23.85 17.12 -11.38
C SER A 53 -22.90 16.27 -10.53
N SER A 54 -22.35 15.20 -11.11
CA SER A 54 -21.37 14.35 -10.41
C SER A 54 -19.97 14.98 -10.38
N CYS A 55 -19.58 15.67 -11.44
CA CYS A 55 -18.25 16.28 -11.56
C CYS A 55 -18.10 17.55 -10.70
N THR A 56 -19.14 18.37 -10.58
CA THR A 56 -19.10 19.61 -9.79
C THR A 56 -18.87 19.36 -8.29
N GLY A 57 -19.42 18.26 -7.75
CA GLY A 57 -19.15 17.83 -6.37
C GLY A 57 -17.89 16.97 -6.20
N CYS A 58 -17.14 16.69 -7.26
CA CYS A 58 -15.99 15.81 -7.21
C CYS A 58 -14.77 16.54 -6.63
N ARG A 59 -14.23 16.02 -5.51
CA ARG A 59 -12.98 16.52 -4.89
C ARG A 59 -11.75 16.45 -5.79
N HIS A 60 -11.80 15.70 -6.90
CA HIS A 60 -10.71 15.57 -7.87
C HIS A 60 -10.95 16.36 -9.15
N LEU A 61 -11.97 17.23 -9.23
CA LEU A 61 -12.35 17.94 -10.45
C LEU A 61 -11.17 18.66 -11.12
N THR A 62 -10.38 19.41 -10.34
CA THR A 62 -9.21 20.14 -10.84
C THR A 62 -8.17 19.20 -11.42
N SER A 63 -7.73 18.18 -10.68
CA SER A 63 -6.75 17.20 -11.18
C SER A 63 -7.28 16.45 -12.40
N CYS A 64 -8.54 16.02 -12.37
CA CYS A 64 -9.18 15.30 -13.47
C CYS A 64 -9.21 16.12 -14.76
N THR A 65 -9.59 17.40 -14.69
CA THR A 65 -9.63 18.29 -15.86
C THR A 65 -8.24 18.61 -16.41
N ILE A 66 -7.24 18.82 -15.55
CA ILE A 66 -5.84 19.01 -15.95
C ILE A 66 -5.32 17.77 -16.71
N TYR A 67 -5.45 16.57 -16.12
CA TYR A 67 -5.00 15.34 -16.78
C TYR A 67 -5.76 15.09 -18.08
N HIS A 68 -7.08 15.29 -18.10
CA HIS A 68 -7.87 15.17 -19.32
C HIS A 68 -7.35 16.10 -20.43
N LYS A 69 -7.15 17.39 -20.13
CA LYS A 69 -6.62 18.38 -21.09
C LYS A 69 -5.24 18.00 -21.62
N VAL A 70 -4.32 17.65 -20.71
CA VAL A 70 -2.94 17.30 -21.05
C VAL A 70 -2.91 16.09 -21.99
N HIS A 71 -3.79 15.11 -21.80
CA HIS A 71 -3.90 13.93 -22.65
C HIS A 71 -4.79 14.11 -23.89
N GLY A 72 -5.08 15.35 -24.30
CA GLY A 72 -5.79 15.67 -25.55
C GLY A 72 -7.31 15.78 -25.41
N GLY A 73 -7.82 15.74 -24.18
CA GLY A 73 -9.20 16.03 -23.85
C GLY A 73 -9.59 17.48 -24.14
N ASN A 74 -10.87 17.68 -24.43
CA ASN A 74 -11.45 18.97 -24.76
C ASN A 74 -12.83 19.11 -24.09
N THR A 75 -13.44 20.28 -24.28
CA THR A 75 -14.75 20.65 -23.75
C THR A 75 -15.81 19.59 -24.05
N ALA A 76 -15.87 19.11 -25.31
CA ALA A 76 -16.83 18.10 -25.73
C ALA A 76 -16.60 16.74 -25.06
N THR A 77 -15.35 16.28 -24.98
CA THR A 77 -15.04 14.98 -24.36
C THR A 77 -15.11 15.01 -22.84
N SER A 78 -15.04 16.20 -22.22
CA SER A 78 -15.21 16.38 -20.77
C SER A 78 -16.67 16.34 -20.32
N GLY A 79 -17.60 16.79 -21.17
CA GLY A 79 -19.02 16.96 -20.83
C GLY A 79 -19.31 18.08 -19.82
N LEU A 80 -18.37 18.99 -19.57
CA LEU A 80 -18.52 20.07 -18.57
C LEU A 80 -18.78 21.46 -19.18
N GLY A 81 -18.72 21.60 -20.51
CA GLY A 81 -18.91 22.90 -21.17
C GLY A 81 -17.89 23.93 -20.69
N ASP A 82 -18.32 25.18 -20.53
CA ASP A 82 -17.48 26.33 -20.17
C ASP A 82 -16.71 26.13 -18.86
N LEU A 83 -17.22 25.31 -17.92
CA LEU A 83 -16.51 24.97 -16.69
C LEU A 83 -15.17 24.29 -16.98
N PHE A 84 -15.10 23.43 -18.00
CA PHE A 84 -13.85 22.80 -18.40
C PHE A 84 -12.84 23.84 -18.86
N ASP A 85 -13.24 24.70 -19.80
CA ASP A 85 -12.36 25.70 -20.39
C ASP A 85 -11.87 26.70 -19.33
N ASN A 86 -12.73 27.12 -18.41
CA ASN A 86 -12.34 27.97 -17.28
C ASN A 86 -11.29 27.32 -16.38
N LEU A 87 -11.34 26.00 -16.19
CA LEU A 87 -10.39 25.26 -15.36
C LEU A 87 -9.04 25.01 -16.03
N VAL A 88 -8.95 25.07 -17.37
CA VAL A 88 -7.73 24.66 -18.09
C VAL A 88 -7.18 25.71 -19.07
N ASN A 89 -7.86 26.84 -19.25
CA ASN A 89 -7.45 27.93 -20.17
C ASN A 89 -6.05 28.51 -19.86
N HIS A 90 -5.63 28.47 -18.59
CA HIS A 90 -4.34 28.95 -18.13
C HIS A 90 -3.19 27.98 -18.41
N LEU A 91 -3.48 26.77 -18.90
CA LEU A 91 -2.47 25.76 -19.21
C LEU A 91 -1.87 26.00 -20.60
N SER A 92 -0.56 26.21 -20.63
CA SER A 92 0.22 26.33 -21.86
C SER A 92 0.72 24.97 -22.34
N VAL A 93 1.18 24.91 -23.59
CA VAL A 93 1.85 23.71 -24.15
C VAL A 93 3.09 23.32 -23.31
N ALA A 94 3.81 24.30 -22.74
CA ALA A 94 4.94 24.03 -21.86
C ALA A 94 4.51 23.32 -20.57
N HIS A 95 3.38 23.73 -19.96
CA HIS A 95 2.83 23.06 -18.78
C HIS A 95 2.42 21.61 -19.10
N HIS A 96 1.82 21.38 -20.27
CA HIS A 96 1.44 20.02 -20.70
C HIS A 96 2.66 19.11 -20.85
N ASN A 97 3.71 19.60 -21.50
CA ASN A 97 4.94 18.85 -21.72
C ASN A 97 5.67 18.55 -20.41
N PHE A 98 5.73 19.53 -19.51
CA PHE A 98 6.29 19.36 -18.17
C PHE A 98 5.56 18.25 -17.40
N LEU A 99 4.23 18.32 -17.31
CA LEU A 99 3.44 17.34 -16.57
C LEU A 99 3.62 15.93 -17.14
N LYS A 100 3.47 15.75 -18.45
CA LYS A 100 3.65 14.43 -19.11
C LYS A 100 5.03 13.84 -18.83
N HIS A 101 6.06 14.67 -18.87
CA HIS A 101 7.42 14.23 -18.65
C HIS A 101 7.61 13.73 -17.21
N TRP A 102 7.23 14.54 -16.22
CA TRP A 102 7.40 14.20 -14.81
C TRP A 102 6.52 13.05 -14.35
N ASP A 103 5.26 13.01 -14.79
CA ASP A 103 4.33 11.91 -14.50
C ASP A 103 4.91 10.58 -14.99
N ARG A 104 5.49 10.57 -16.21
CA ARG A 104 6.17 9.40 -16.76
C ARG A 104 7.42 8.98 -15.98
N LEU A 105 8.23 9.93 -15.54
CA LEU A 105 9.42 9.62 -14.73
C LEU A 105 9.03 9.02 -13.38
N ILE A 106 8.03 9.60 -12.72
CA ILE A 106 7.50 9.11 -11.43
C ILE A 106 6.93 7.69 -11.60
N ASP A 107 6.17 7.43 -12.66
CA ASP A 107 5.64 6.09 -12.96
C ASP A 107 6.74 5.06 -13.24
N LEU A 108 7.83 5.47 -13.92
CA LEU A 108 8.99 4.61 -14.16
C LEU A 108 9.70 4.26 -12.83
N GLU A 109 9.92 5.25 -11.97
CA GLU A 109 10.52 5.05 -10.65
C GLU A 109 9.65 4.16 -9.74
N ALA A 110 8.34 4.43 -9.70
CA ALA A 110 7.38 3.67 -8.93
C ALA A 110 7.33 2.21 -9.38
N ARG A 111 7.33 1.94 -10.69
CA ARG A 111 7.36 0.56 -11.23
C ARG A 111 8.62 -0.19 -10.84
N THR A 112 9.79 0.41 -10.98
CA THR A 112 11.06 -0.20 -10.54
C THR A 112 11.04 -0.52 -9.04
N SER A 113 10.44 0.35 -8.23
CA SER A 113 10.29 0.16 -6.78
C SER A 113 9.28 -0.94 -6.43
N GLN A 114 8.20 -1.08 -7.19
CA GLN A 114 7.18 -2.11 -6.97
C GLN A 114 7.67 -3.53 -7.31
N VAL A 115 8.53 -3.69 -8.33
CA VAL A 115 9.11 -5.01 -8.66
C VAL A 115 9.86 -5.58 -7.45
N LYS A 116 10.68 -4.74 -6.79
CA LYS A 116 11.39 -5.10 -5.56
C LYS A 116 10.44 -5.46 -4.41
N LYS A 117 9.30 -4.77 -4.28
CA LYS A 117 8.29 -5.07 -3.25
C LYS A 117 7.54 -6.39 -3.50
N LYS A 118 7.26 -6.75 -4.76
CA LYS A 118 6.58 -8.03 -5.09
C LYS A 118 7.45 -9.23 -4.73
N GLU A 119 8.76 -9.12 -4.90
CA GLU A 119 9.72 -10.16 -4.49
C GLU A 119 9.75 -10.35 -2.97
N ILE A 120 9.54 -9.27 -2.20
CA ILE A 120 9.54 -9.29 -0.71
C ILE A 120 8.19 -9.78 -0.14
N LEU A 121 7.07 -9.47 -0.80
CA LEU A 121 5.71 -9.79 -0.32
C LEU A 121 5.19 -11.15 -0.76
N LEU A 122 5.88 -11.83 -1.69
CA LEU A 122 5.64 -13.25 -1.92
C LEU A 122 6.04 -13.98 -0.63
N PRO A 123 5.13 -14.76 -0.01
CA PRO A 123 5.55 -15.70 1.00
C PRO A 123 6.67 -16.52 0.38
N LEU A 124 7.84 -16.56 1.01
CA LEU A 124 8.92 -17.43 0.60
C LEU A 124 8.31 -18.84 0.55
N HIS A 125 7.96 -19.29 -0.66
CA HIS A 125 7.21 -20.52 -0.83
C HIS A 125 8.19 -21.60 -0.42
N TYR A 126 7.99 -22.17 0.77
CA TYR A 126 8.88 -23.19 1.32
C TYR A 126 8.78 -24.40 0.42
N ASN A 127 9.65 -24.46 -0.59
CA ASN A 127 9.77 -25.61 -1.45
C ASN A 127 10.46 -26.67 -0.59
N SER A 128 9.69 -27.67 -0.15
CA SER A 128 10.07 -28.73 0.80
C SER A 128 11.21 -29.65 0.31
N GLY A 129 12.05 -29.20 -0.63
CA GLY A 129 13.17 -29.94 -1.22
C GLY A 129 14.54 -29.28 -1.10
N SER A 130 14.67 -27.99 -0.73
CA SER A 130 15.98 -27.35 -0.55
C SER A 130 16.32 -27.22 0.93
N LYS A 131 17.26 -28.04 1.42
CA LYS A 131 17.84 -28.00 2.77
C LYS A 131 18.78 -26.80 2.96
N SER A 132 18.31 -25.59 2.72
CA SER A 132 19.13 -24.39 2.83
C SER A 132 18.29 -23.23 3.34
N SER A 133 18.48 -22.93 4.63
CA SER A 133 17.95 -21.80 5.39
C SER A 133 16.46 -21.86 5.75
N ALA A 134 16.18 -22.36 6.96
CA ALA A 134 14.90 -22.10 7.62
C ALA A 134 14.76 -20.58 7.84
N PRO A 135 13.59 -19.96 7.58
CA PRO A 135 13.41 -18.55 7.85
C PRO A 135 13.65 -18.30 9.34
N SER A 136 14.51 -17.35 9.71
CA SER A 136 14.64 -16.96 11.11
C SER A 136 13.32 -16.39 11.58
N PHE A 137 12.71 -17.07 12.55
CA PHE A 137 11.47 -16.64 13.16
C PHE A 137 11.77 -15.54 14.17
N TYR A 138 11.05 -14.44 14.07
CA TYR A 138 11.06 -13.36 15.04
C TYR A 138 9.73 -13.38 15.76
N VAL A 139 9.77 -13.52 17.09
CA VAL A 139 8.58 -13.58 17.94
C VAL A 139 8.45 -12.24 18.64
N LEU A 140 7.22 -11.74 18.76
CA LEU A 140 6.94 -10.53 19.52
C LEU A 140 7.36 -10.74 20.98
N ASP A 141 8.25 -9.90 21.47
CA ASP A 141 8.71 -9.92 22.85
C ASP A 141 7.62 -9.38 23.77
N MET A 142 6.84 -10.29 24.33
CA MET A 142 5.78 -9.99 25.30
C MET A 142 6.31 -9.79 26.72
N LYS A 143 7.61 -9.97 26.97
CA LYS A 143 8.17 -9.97 28.34
C LYS A 143 8.64 -8.59 28.77
N ASN A 144 9.04 -7.73 27.83
CA ASN A 144 9.43 -6.37 28.12
C ASN A 144 8.21 -5.44 28.10
N GLU A 145 8.10 -4.53 29.07
CA GLU A 145 7.05 -3.50 29.08
C GLU A 145 7.07 -2.74 27.76
N HIS A 146 5.88 -2.53 27.17
CA HIS A 146 5.72 -1.85 25.90
C HIS A 146 6.36 -0.46 25.99
N SER A 147 7.46 -0.24 25.27
CA SER A 147 8.03 1.09 25.18
C SER A 147 7.07 1.97 24.37
N VAL A 148 6.56 3.00 25.03
CA VAL A 148 5.69 3.99 24.39
C VAL A 148 6.58 5.12 23.91
N ASP A 149 6.60 5.35 22.61
CA ASP A 149 7.18 6.59 22.12
C ASP A 149 6.28 7.76 22.53
N SER A 150 6.84 8.64 23.35
CA SER A 150 6.20 9.85 23.86
C SER A 150 6.74 11.11 23.18
N SER A 151 7.57 10.99 22.14
CA SER A 151 8.13 12.15 21.42
C SER A 151 7.12 12.89 20.52
N GLY A 152 5.90 12.35 20.34
CA GLY A 152 4.83 12.93 19.51
C GLY A 152 3.49 13.14 20.23
N LYS A 153 2.52 13.72 19.51
CA LYS A 153 1.16 14.04 20.01
C LYS A 153 0.28 12.81 20.33
N SER A 154 0.70 11.61 19.98
CA SER A 154 -0.03 10.36 20.24
C SER A 154 0.92 9.28 20.76
N LYS A 155 0.45 8.50 21.74
CA LYS A 155 1.18 7.34 22.29
C LYS A 155 1.28 6.28 21.20
N ARG A 156 2.48 6.06 20.66
CA ARG A 156 2.75 4.95 19.73
C ARG A 156 3.39 3.80 20.48
N TYR A 157 2.80 2.62 20.37
CA TYR A 157 3.36 1.39 20.91
C TYR A 157 4.53 0.94 20.03
N ILE A 158 5.67 0.68 20.63
CA ILE A 158 6.83 0.11 19.94
C ILE A 158 6.78 -1.42 20.07
N TYR A 159 6.93 -2.13 18.95
CA TYR A 159 6.96 -3.58 18.94
C TYR A 159 8.39 -4.08 18.85
N ASN A 160 8.81 -4.84 19.85
CA ASN A 160 10.11 -5.49 19.88
C ASN A 160 9.93 -6.95 19.49
N PHE A 161 10.71 -7.40 18.52
CA PHE A 161 10.74 -8.78 18.09
C PHE A 161 12.11 -9.38 18.39
N VAL A 162 12.14 -10.60 18.92
CA VAL A 162 13.37 -11.32 19.25
C VAL A 162 13.44 -12.59 18.40
N ARG A 163 14.63 -12.90 17.90
CA ARG A 163 14.87 -14.13 17.14
C ARG A 163 14.60 -15.34 18.02
N GLU A 164 13.76 -16.25 17.54
CA GLU A 164 13.54 -17.54 18.16
C GLU A 164 14.81 -18.37 18.06
N LYS A 165 15.36 -18.77 19.22
CA LYS A 165 16.52 -19.67 19.24
C LYS A 165 16.04 -21.06 18.83
N MET A 166 16.50 -21.55 17.68
CA MET A 166 16.33 -22.94 17.30
C MET A 166 16.95 -23.81 18.41
N GLN A 167 16.17 -24.74 18.99
CA GLN A 167 16.70 -25.64 20.02
C GLN A 167 17.87 -26.45 19.41
N PRO A 168 19.02 -26.57 20.08
CA PRO A 168 20.04 -27.51 19.64
C PRO A 168 19.52 -28.92 19.92
N GLU A 169 19.17 -29.66 18.86
CA GLU A 169 19.04 -31.11 18.95
C GLU A 169 20.37 -31.69 19.43
N ALA A 170 20.29 -32.71 20.27
CA ALA A 170 21.35 -33.16 21.17
C ALA A 170 22.72 -33.36 20.51
N ALA A 171 23.74 -32.81 21.20
CA ALA A 171 25.15 -33.20 21.23
C ALA A 171 25.76 -33.84 19.97
N GLY A 172 26.50 -33.03 19.19
CA GLY A 172 27.48 -33.55 18.24
C GLY A 172 28.02 -32.54 17.23
N HIS A 173 29.11 -31.88 17.60
CA HIS A 173 30.08 -31.20 16.73
C HIS A 173 29.68 -29.92 15.95
N SER A 174 30.54 -28.91 16.16
CA SER A 174 30.71 -27.64 15.43
C SER A 174 29.74 -26.53 15.87
N GLU A 175 30.33 -25.38 16.26
CA GLU A 175 29.59 -24.14 16.48
C GLU A 175 28.67 -23.88 15.27
N PRO A 176 27.39 -23.53 15.47
CA PRO A 176 26.54 -23.13 14.36
C PRO A 176 27.08 -21.79 13.87
N GLN A 177 27.89 -21.86 12.81
CA GLN A 177 28.33 -20.71 12.04
C GLN A 177 27.05 -19.93 11.70
N ALA A 178 26.89 -18.76 12.30
CA ALA A 178 25.68 -17.96 12.20
C ALA A 178 25.41 -17.70 10.71
N GLU A 179 24.48 -18.47 10.13
CA GLU A 179 24.05 -18.28 8.75
C GLU A 179 23.71 -16.79 8.60
N SER A 180 24.50 -16.11 7.77
CA SER A 180 24.34 -14.69 7.48
C SER A 180 23.01 -14.54 6.77
N LEU A 181 21.97 -14.28 7.56
CA LEU A 181 20.76 -13.70 7.01
C LEU A 181 21.13 -12.29 6.62
N ASP A 182 21.43 -12.13 5.34
CA ASP A 182 21.58 -10.85 4.68
C ASP A 182 20.21 -10.17 4.68
N PHE A 183 19.84 -9.62 5.83
CA PHE A 183 18.78 -8.65 5.91
C PHE A 183 19.26 -7.43 5.13
N ASN A 184 18.78 -7.28 3.90
CA ASN A 184 18.78 -5.99 3.21
C ASN A 184 17.82 -4.98 3.88
N LEU A 185 17.52 -5.17 5.18
CA LEU A 185 16.68 -4.31 6.00
C LEU A 185 17.58 -3.45 6.88
N LYS A 186 17.27 -2.16 6.93
CA LYS A 186 17.94 -1.17 7.77
C LYS A 186 16.92 -0.36 8.55
N SER A 187 17.41 0.35 9.57
CA SER A 187 16.61 1.36 10.26
C SER A 187 16.04 2.36 9.23
N GLY A 188 14.76 2.67 9.38
CA GLY A 188 13.97 3.51 8.48
C GLY A 188 13.18 2.75 7.41
N ASP A 189 13.46 1.47 7.16
CA ASP A 189 12.72 0.71 6.15
C ASP A 189 11.27 0.43 6.58
N CYS A 190 10.34 0.58 5.64
CA CYS A 190 8.94 0.23 5.85
C CYS A 190 8.75 -1.29 5.80
N VAL A 191 8.05 -1.84 6.80
CA VAL A 191 7.79 -3.26 6.94
C VAL A 191 6.29 -3.54 7.10
N VAL A 192 5.89 -4.73 6.66
CA VAL A 192 4.55 -5.27 6.90
C VAL A 192 4.68 -6.37 7.94
N LEU A 193 3.97 -6.22 9.06
CA LEU A 193 3.88 -7.23 10.10
C LEU A 193 2.76 -8.20 9.74
N SER A 194 3.09 -9.47 9.58
CA SER A 194 2.14 -10.53 9.26
C SER A 194 2.22 -11.66 10.29
N THR A 195 1.17 -12.46 10.41
CA THR A 195 1.23 -13.70 11.20
C THR A 195 2.15 -14.73 10.54
N GLN A 196 2.59 -15.75 11.28
CA GLN A 196 3.42 -16.85 10.76
C GLN A 196 2.83 -17.51 9.50
N SER A 197 1.50 -17.56 9.39
CA SER A 197 0.83 -18.11 8.20
C SER A 197 1.02 -17.28 6.93
N GLY A 198 1.50 -16.03 7.04
CA GLY A 198 1.75 -15.10 5.93
C GLY A 198 0.49 -14.59 5.21
N ARG A 199 -0.71 -15.02 5.62
CA ARG A 199 -1.96 -14.73 4.89
C ARG A 199 -2.56 -13.37 5.19
N ILE A 200 -2.17 -12.75 6.30
CA ILE A 200 -2.81 -11.54 6.83
C ILE A 200 -1.73 -10.56 7.27
N ALA A 201 -1.73 -9.38 6.65
CA ALA A 201 -1.02 -8.20 7.15
C ALA A 201 -1.80 -7.67 8.37
N VAL A 202 -1.14 -7.68 9.53
CA VAL A 202 -1.69 -7.24 10.82
C VAL A 202 -1.47 -5.74 11.01
N ALA A 203 -0.28 -5.24 10.62
CA ALA A 203 0.07 -3.84 10.73
C ALA A 203 1.17 -3.47 9.72
N ASN A 204 1.29 -2.18 9.42
CA ASN A 204 2.45 -1.59 8.77
C ASN A 204 3.28 -0.84 9.81
N GLY A 205 4.56 -0.64 9.54
CA GLY A 205 5.41 0.19 10.36
C GLY A 205 6.78 0.43 9.74
N SER A 206 7.66 1.03 10.53
CA SER A 206 9.05 1.31 10.16
C SER A 206 10.01 0.69 11.16
N ILE A 207 11.15 0.18 10.68
CA ILE A 207 12.21 -0.34 11.54
C ILE A 207 12.87 0.83 12.27
N ARG A 208 12.86 0.79 13.60
CA ARG A 208 13.62 1.71 14.46
C ARG A 208 15.05 1.25 14.62
N ASP A 209 15.20 -0.03 14.95
CA ASP A 209 16.48 -0.65 15.28
C ASP A 209 16.45 -2.12 14.83
N ILE A 210 17.59 -2.61 14.37
CA ILE A 210 17.73 -3.97 13.86
C ILE A 210 19.10 -4.53 14.23
N SER A 211 19.11 -5.77 14.72
CA SER A 211 20.31 -6.53 15.00
C SER A 211 20.14 -7.98 14.55
N ARG A 212 21.17 -8.80 14.76
CA ARG A 212 21.10 -10.25 14.51
C ARG A 212 20.08 -10.96 15.40
N SER A 213 19.79 -10.42 16.59
CA SER A 213 18.92 -11.05 17.60
C SER A 213 17.58 -10.36 17.79
N HIS A 214 17.42 -9.09 17.37
CA HIS A 214 16.19 -8.35 17.58
C HIS A 214 15.85 -7.41 16.43
N ILE A 215 14.57 -7.09 16.30
CA ILE A 215 14.04 -6.07 15.39
C ILE A 215 13.04 -5.24 16.18
N THR A 216 13.19 -3.93 16.17
CA THR A 216 12.24 -3.00 16.78
C THR A 216 11.49 -2.25 15.69
N VAL A 217 10.16 -2.30 15.75
CA VAL A 217 9.26 -1.70 14.76
C VAL A 217 8.39 -0.66 15.42
N LEU A 218 8.27 0.51 14.78
CA LEU A 218 7.28 1.53 15.10
C LEU A 218 6.10 1.37 14.13
N PRO A 219 4.92 0.93 14.59
CA PRO A 219 3.71 0.87 13.78
C PRO A 219 3.21 2.26 13.36
N ASP A 220 2.56 2.32 12.21
CA ASP A 220 1.95 3.54 11.66
C ASP A 220 0.71 4.02 12.45
#